data_AF-A0A946WV49-F1
#
_entry.id   AF-A0A946WV49-F1
#
_cell.length_a   1.000
_cell.length_b   1.000
_cell.length_c   1.000
_cell.angle_alpha   90.00
_cell.angle_beta   90.00
_cell.angle_gamma   90.00
#
_symmetry.space_group_name_H-M   'P 1'
#
loop_
_entity.id
_entity.type
_entity.pdbx_description
1 polymer ?
#
loop_
_entity_poly.entity_id
_entity_poly.type
_entity_poly.pdbx_seq_one_letter_code
_entity_poly.pdbx_strand_id
1 'polypeptide(L)'
;MISLFKPFAFFIPVVTVVSLCIFGCSSELEPGNDSLSDRLSIEEINAKRGDACDCISNTIAKLDAFTLKMNSGEYKKSSDLNSALIVAMNGCMTPTGHQEADAAWSVSMSGCESFLSIRESMMLVSQTAALLKQAEQEELFKQTGGASGSAEILNRLSNKNK
;
A
#
# COMPACT_ATOMS: atom_id res chain seq x y z
N MET A 1 -14.32 69.55 -16.38
CA MET A 1 -13.22 69.28 -15.43
C MET A 1 -13.70 68.15 -14.53
N ILE A 2 -13.34 66.91 -14.82
CA ILE A 2 -12.06 66.25 -14.46
C ILE A 2 -11.94 66.11 -12.93
N SER A 3 -12.27 64.90 -12.48
CA SER A 3 -11.62 64.10 -11.44
C SER A 3 -11.55 64.70 -10.01
N LEU A 4 -11.34 63.96 -8.93
CA LEU A 4 -10.71 62.67 -8.75
C LEU A 4 -11.27 62.08 -7.45
N PHE A 5 -11.71 60.83 -7.53
CA PHE A 5 -12.09 60.00 -6.42
C PHE A 5 -10.83 59.56 -5.64
N LYS A 6 -11.02 59.31 -4.33
CA LYS A 6 -10.42 58.22 -3.51
C LYS A 6 -9.11 58.55 -2.73
N PRO A 7 -8.70 57.71 -1.75
CA PRO A 7 -9.31 57.47 -0.42
C PRO A 7 -8.25 57.39 0.72
N PHE A 8 -8.62 57.37 2.00
CA PHE A 8 -7.84 56.66 3.04
C PHE A 8 -8.76 56.22 4.19
N ALA A 9 -9.47 55.12 3.96
CA ALA A 9 -10.01 54.29 5.03
C ALA A 9 -9.44 52.88 4.79
N PHE A 10 -8.31 52.60 5.44
CA PHE A 10 -7.63 51.32 5.38
C PHE A 10 -8.24 50.41 6.46
N PHE A 11 -9.45 49.90 6.19
CA PHE A 11 -9.98 48.72 6.88
C PHE A 11 -9.89 47.57 5.89
N ILE A 12 -8.89 46.72 6.10
CA ILE A 12 -8.74 45.45 5.40
C ILE A 12 -9.49 44.39 6.21
N PRO A 13 -10.57 43.81 5.69
CA PRO A 13 -10.89 42.41 5.93
C PRO A 13 -10.34 41.60 4.75
N VAL A 14 -9.11 41.09 4.94
CA VAL A 14 -8.51 40.12 4.03
C VAL A 14 -9.14 38.76 4.34
N VAL A 15 -9.94 38.32 3.36
CA VAL A 15 -10.11 36.93 2.92
C VAL A 15 -10.85 35.99 3.88
N THR A 16 -12.16 35.88 3.67
CA THR A 16 -12.93 34.66 3.93
C THR A 16 -13.61 34.20 2.64
N VAL A 17 -12.85 33.56 1.75
CA VAL A 17 -13.38 32.64 0.74
C VAL A 17 -12.35 31.52 0.53
N VAL A 18 -12.53 30.41 1.24
CA VAL A 18 -12.02 29.10 0.85
C VAL A 18 -13.24 28.19 0.91
N SER A 19 -14.12 28.29 -0.09
CA SER A 19 -14.24 27.32 -1.17
C SER A 19 -14.19 25.88 -0.65
N LEU A 20 -15.37 25.36 -0.30
CA LEU A 20 -15.62 23.94 -0.15
C LEU A 20 -15.30 23.23 -1.47
N CYS A 21 -14.11 22.64 -1.58
CA CYS A 21 -13.82 21.67 -2.62
C CYS A 21 -14.35 20.30 -2.15
N ILE A 22 -15.66 20.11 -2.29
CA ILE A 22 -16.27 18.78 -2.29
C ILE A 22 -15.94 18.16 -3.65
N PHE A 23 -14.74 17.58 -3.79
CA PHE A 23 -14.54 16.51 -4.78
C PHE A 23 -15.01 15.20 -4.13
N GLY A 24 -16.32 15.13 -3.93
CA GLY A 24 -17.01 13.86 -3.72
C GLY A 24 -17.05 13.17 -5.08
N CYS A 25 -16.43 12.00 -5.18
CA CYS A 25 -16.80 11.04 -6.20
C CYS A 25 -18.32 10.82 -6.08
N SER A 26 -19.04 11.17 -7.14
CA SER A 26 -20.44 10.81 -7.33
C SER A 26 -20.56 9.30 -7.22
N SER A 27 -21.09 8.82 -6.11
CA SER A 27 -21.86 7.60 -6.06
C SER A 27 -23.19 8.00 -5.45
N GLU A 28 -24.18 8.01 -6.32
CA GLU A 28 -25.60 8.19 -6.05
C GLU A 28 -25.96 7.37 -4.80
N LEU A 29 -26.28 8.06 -3.70
CA LEU A 29 -26.83 7.43 -2.51
C LEU A 29 -28.30 7.12 -2.80
N GLU A 30 -28.53 5.97 -3.43
CA GLU A 30 -29.82 5.29 -3.34
C GLU A 30 -30.06 4.92 -1.86
N PRO A 31 -31.19 5.31 -1.24
CA PRO A 31 -31.57 4.84 0.08
C PRO A 31 -32.09 3.40 -0.05
N GLY A 32 -31.16 2.49 -0.32
CA GLY A 32 -31.41 1.07 -0.47
C GLY A 32 -31.45 0.39 0.90
N ASN A 33 -32.65 0.39 1.49
CA ASN A 33 -33.17 -0.64 2.39
C ASN A 33 -32.21 -1.06 3.52
N ASP A 34 -32.31 -0.41 4.68
CA ASP A 34 -31.78 -0.89 5.96
C ASP A 34 -32.41 -2.25 6.29
N SER A 35 -31.83 -3.30 5.71
CA SER A 35 -31.86 -4.63 6.27
C SER A 35 -31.14 -4.55 7.61
N LEU A 36 -31.94 -4.42 8.66
CA LEU A 36 -31.60 -4.65 10.07
C LEU A 36 -31.11 -6.09 10.27
N SER A 37 -29.95 -6.41 9.69
CA SER A 37 -29.26 -7.68 9.82
C SER A 37 -27.82 -7.39 10.23
N ASP A 38 -27.56 -7.48 11.53
CA ASP A 38 -26.23 -7.56 12.17
C ASP A 38 -25.09 -6.73 11.55
N ARG A 39 -25.19 -5.40 11.63
CA ARG A 39 -23.97 -4.58 11.57
C ARG A 39 -23.24 -4.70 12.91
N LEU A 40 -22.31 -5.64 13.01
CA LEU A 40 -21.38 -5.73 14.14
C LEU A 40 -20.66 -4.39 14.32
N SER A 41 -20.51 -3.95 15.56
CA SER A 41 -19.70 -2.79 15.92
C SER A 41 -18.22 -3.00 15.59
N ILE A 42 -17.46 -1.90 15.53
CA ILE A 42 -16.00 -1.94 15.31
C ILE A 42 -15.32 -2.79 16.38
N GLU A 43 -15.75 -2.64 17.63
CA GLU A 43 -15.25 -3.37 18.78
C GLU A 43 -15.51 -4.87 18.65
N GLU A 44 -16.70 -5.28 18.21
CA GLU A 44 -17.03 -6.69 18.00
C GLU A 44 -16.25 -7.31 16.84
N ILE A 45 -16.03 -6.55 15.75
CA ILE A 45 -15.23 -7.02 14.61
C ILE A 45 -13.77 -7.22 15.05
N ASN A 46 -13.19 -6.26 15.76
CA ASN A 46 -11.80 -6.35 16.20
C ASN A 46 -11.61 -7.31 17.37
N ALA A 47 -12.59 -7.48 18.27
CA ALA A 47 -12.53 -8.49 19.33
C ALA A 47 -12.38 -9.92 18.77
N LYS A 48 -12.97 -10.21 17.60
CA LYS A 48 -12.79 -11.50 16.92
C LYS A 48 -11.37 -11.74 16.42
N ARG A 49 -10.56 -10.69 16.26
CA ARG A 49 -9.15 -10.78 15.84
C ARG A 49 -8.20 -11.10 17.01
N GLY A 50 -8.67 -10.97 18.24
CA GLY A 50 -7.91 -11.23 19.46
C GLY A 50 -7.13 -10.01 19.94
N ASP A 51 -6.03 -10.26 20.66
CA ASP A 51 -5.14 -9.21 21.15
C ASP A 51 -4.19 -8.71 20.04
N ALA A 52 -4.03 -7.38 19.96
CA ALA A 52 -3.23 -6.75 18.92
C ALA A 52 -1.73 -7.03 19.08
N CYS A 53 -1.22 -7.15 20.30
CA CYS A 53 0.20 -7.38 20.55
C CYS A 53 0.56 -8.87 20.44
N ASP A 54 -0.37 -9.77 20.77
CA ASP A 54 -0.26 -11.18 20.42
C ASP A 54 -0.24 -11.37 18.89
N CYS A 55 -1.07 -10.62 18.16
CA CYS A 55 -1.06 -10.61 16.71
C CYS A 55 0.31 -10.22 16.14
N ILE A 56 0.91 -9.14 16.66
CA ILE A 56 2.24 -8.68 16.25
C ILE A 56 3.31 -9.72 16.59
N SER A 57 3.31 -10.24 17.81
CA SER A 57 4.30 -11.23 18.26
C SER A 57 4.27 -12.50 17.40
N ASN A 58 3.07 -13.00 17.09
CA ASN A 58 2.89 -14.14 16.20
C ASN A 58 3.35 -13.84 14.76
N THR A 59 3.13 -12.62 14.28
CA THR A 59 3.54 -12.23 12.93
C THR A 59 5.06 -12.11 12.84
N ILE A 60 5.72 -11.57 13.87
CA ILE A 60 7.19 -11.52 13.94
C ILE A 60 7.79 -12.92 13.88
N ALA A 61 7.27 -13.88 14.63
CA ALA A 61 7.76 -15.26 14.58
C ALA A 61 7.67 -15.87 13.17
N LYS A 62 6.60 -15.57 12.42
CA LYS A 62 6.46 -15.97 11.01
C LYS A 62 7.47 -15.26 10.11
N LEU A 63 7.71 -13.96 10.35
CA LEU A 63 8.67 -13.16 9.59
C LEU A 63 10.12 -13.57 9.86
N ASP A 64 10.46 -13.98 11.07
CA ASP A 64 11.77 -14.52 11.40
C ASP A 64 12.02 -15.82 10.62
N ALA A 65 11.04 -16.73 10.63
CA ALA A 65 11.11 -17.96 9.85
C ALA A 65 11.22 -17.69 8.34
N PHE A 66 10.46 -16.71 7.82
CA PHE A 66 10.55 -16.27 6.44
C PHE A 66 11.94 -15.69 6.11
N THR A 67 12.48 -14.85 6.99
CA THR A 67 13.76 -14.16 6.80
C THR A 67 14.92 -15.15 6.77
N LEU A 68 14.87 -16.20 7.60
CA LEU A 68 15.86 -17.29 7.55
C LEU A 68 15.90 -17.96 6.17
N LYS A 69 14.74 -18.25 5.59
CA LYS A 69 14.63 -18.84 4.23
C LYS A 69 15.10 -17.89 3.14
N MET A 70 14.77 -16.60 3.28
CA MET A 70 15.24 -15.57 2.36
C MET A 70 16.77 -15.48 2.38
N ASN A 71 17.37 -15.45 3.57
CA ASN A 71 18.82 -15.34 3.75
C ASN A 71 19.58 -16.62 3.36
N SER A 72 18.94 -17.79 3.41
CA SER A 72 19.51 -19.03 2.85
C SER A 72 19.46 -19.08 1.32
N GLY A 73 18.90 -18.06 0.67
CA GLY A 73 18.77 -17.98 -0.78
C GLY A 73 17.76 -18.98 -1.34
N GLU A 74 16.74 -19.37 -0.56
CA GLU A 74 15.66 -20.27 -1.00
C GLU A 74 14.90 -19.67 -2.19
N TYR A 75 14.67 -18.36 -2.18
CA TYR A 75 13.97 -17.65 -3.25
C TYR A 75 14.97 -17.14 -4.30
N LYS A 76 14.82 -17.62 -5.54
CA LYS A 76 15.63 -17.17 -6.69
C LYS A 76 14.99 -16.06 -7.50
N LYS A 77 13.67 -15.88 -7.35
CA LYS A 77 12.89 -14.88 -8.06
C LYS A 77 12.18 -13.92 -7.12
N SER A 78 12.05 -12.68 -7.56
CA SER A 78 11.31 -11.63 -6.86
C SER A 78 9.83 -12.01 -6.69
N SER A 79 9.23 -12.70 -7.67
CA SER A 79 7.85 -13.21 -7.60
C SER A 79 7.65 -14.23 -6.48
N ASP A 80 8.61 -15.14 -6.31
CA ASP A 80 8.52 -16.25 -5.36
C ASP A 80 8.69 -15.72 -3.94
N LEU A 81 9.64 -14.80 -3.77
CA LEU A 81 9.86 -14.07 -2.51
C LEU A 81 8.61 -13.30 -2.09
N ASN A 82 7.99 -12.54 -3.00
CA ASN A 82 6.77 -11.78 -2.71
C ASN A 82 5.59 -12.71 -2.35
N SER A 83 5.44 -13.84 -3.04
CA SER A 83 4.39 -14.81 -2.75
C SER A 83 4.56 -15.43 -1.37
N ALA A 84 5.79 -15.79 -0.99
CA ALA A 84 6.09 -16.32 0.32
C ALA A 84 5.92 -15.27 1.44
N LEU A 85 6.22 -13.99 1.17
CA LEU A 85 5.99 -12.89 2.11
C LEU A 85 4.49 -12.74 2.43
N ILE A 86 3.62 -12.81 1.42
CA ILE A 86 2.17 -12.74 1.62
C ILE A 86 1.71 -13.87 2.55
N VAL A 87 2.21 -15.09 2.35
CA VAL A 87 1.89 -16.24 3.22
C VAL A 87 2.38 -16.00 4.65
N ALA A 88 3.59 -15.44 4.84
CA ALA A 88 4.13 -15.13 6.16
C ALA A 88 3.31 -14.05 6.90
N MET A 89 2.81 -13.04 6.18
CA MET A 89 2.03 -11.94 6.72
C MET A 89 0.54 -12.26 6.91
N ASN A 90 0.05 -13.35 6.33
CA ASN A 90 -1.35 -13.74 6.44
C ASN A 90 -1.74 -14.10 7.89
N GLY A 91 -2.94 -13.68 8.27
CA GLY A 91 -3.53 -13.97 9.58
C GLY A 91 -4.22 -12.75 10.17
N CYS A 92 -3.94 -12.46 11.43
CA CYS A 92 -4.57 -11.38 12.18
C CYS A 92 -4.30 -9.97 11.60
N MET A 93 -3.24 -9.79 10.79
CA MET A 93 -2.96 -8.53 10.08
C MET A 93 -3.76 -8.37 8.78
N THR A 94 -4.41 -9.43 8.28
CA THR A 94 -5.15 -9.39 7.02
C THR A 94 -6.39 -8.49 7.17
N PRO A 95 -6.59 -7.47 6.30
CA PRO A 95 -7.79 -6.64 6.29
C PRO A 95 -9.06 -7.47 6.17
N THR A 96 -10.11 -7.06 6.87
CA THR A 96 -11.41 -7.74 6.85
C THR A 96 -12.37 -7.13 5.83
N GLY A 97 -12.03 -5.97 5.28
CA GLY A 97 -12.89 -5.20 4.37
C GLY A 97 -13.77 -4.19 5.10
N HIS A 98 -13.73 -4.16 6.43
CA HIS A 98 -14.37 -3.15 7.26
C HIS A 98 -13.38 -2.01 7.52
N GLN A 99 -13.40 -0.98 6.66
CA GLN A 99 -12.38 0.09 6.65
C GLN A 99 -12.10 0.70 8.02
N GLU A 100 -13.14 1.06 8.78
CA GLU A 100 -13.01 1.68 10.10
C GLU A 100 -12.43 0.72 11.13
N ALA A 101 -12.85 -0.54 11.11
CA ALA A 101 -12.31 -1.58 12.00
C ALA A 101 -10.86 -1.92 11.65
N ASP A 102 -10.52 -2.02 10.36
CA ASP A 102 -9.16 -2.26 9.88
C ASP A 102 -8.22 -1.09 10.24
N ALA A 103 -8.72 0.15 10.19
CA ALA A 103 -7.97 1.32 10.63
C ALA A 103 -7.74 1.30 12.16
N ALA A 104 -8.78 1.07 12.96
CA ALA A 104 -8.66 0.97 14.41
C ALA A 104 -7.74 -0.18 14.86
N TRP A 105 -7.79 -1.31 14.13
CA TRP A 105 -6.92 -2.44 14.36
C TRP A 105 -5.45 -2.09 14.07
N SER A 106 -5.19 -1.40 12.97
CA SER A 106 -3.84 -0.92 12.62
C SER A 106 -3.28 0.03 13.67
N VAL A 107 -4.11 0.94 14.20
CA VAL A 107 -3.72 1.83 15.30
C VAL A 107 -3.38 1.03 16.57
N SER A 108 -4.22 0.06 16.92
CA SER A 108 -3.99 -0.79 18.10
C SER A 108 -2.67 -1.55 18.01
N MET A 109 -2.40 -2.18 16.87
CA MET A 109 -1.14 -2.86 16.60
C MET A 109 0.08 -1.94 16.63
N SER A 110 -0.06 -0.69 16.15
CA SER A 110 1.04 0.28 16.16
C SER A 110 1.49 0.71 17.56
N GLY A 111 0.65 0.50 18.58
CA GLY A 111 0.98 0.74 19.98
C GLY A 111 1.81 -0.36 20.64
N CYS A 112 1.99 -1.51 19.99
CA CYS A 112 2.78 -2.61 20.52
C CYS A 112 4.29 -2.33 20.37
N GLU A 113 5.06 -2.57 21.42
CA GLU A 113 6.51 -2.31 21.48
C GLU A 113 7.27 -2.95 20.29
N SER A 114 6.87 -4.16 19.91
CA SER A 114 7.51 -4.95 18.85
C SER A 114 7.06 -4.57 17.43
N PHE A 115 6.12 -3.63 17.25
CA PHE A 115 5.61 -3.24 15.94
C PHE A 115 6.72 -2.76 14.99
N LEU A 116 7.73 -2.06 15.52
CA LEU A 116 8.85 -1.54 14.73
C LEU A 116 9.66 -2.65 14.05
N SER A 117 9.77 -3.84 14.66
CA SER A 117 10.49 -4.99 14.10
C SER A 117 9.83 -5.52 12.82
N ILE A 118 8.50 -5.42 12.70
CA ILE A 118 7.80 -5.76 11.44
C ILE A 118 8.23 -4.79 10.34
N ARG A 119 8.27 -3.49 10.63
CA ARG A 119 8.67 -2.48 9.64
C ARG A 119 10.11 -2.72 9.16
N GLU A 120 11.02 -3.02 10.08
CA GLU A 120 12.42 -3.32 9.76
C GLU A 120 12.55 -4.57 8.89
N SER A 121 11.82 -5.63 9.25
CA SER A 121 11.74 -6.85 8.44
C SER A 121 11.26 -6.52 7.01
N MET A 122 10.16 -5.77 6.86
CA MET A 122 9.63 -5.39 5.55
C MET A 122 10.64 -4.59 4.70
N MET A 123 11.43 -3.70 5.32
CA MET A 123 12.49 -2.97 4.61
C MET A 123 13.56 -3.93 4.07
N LEU A 124 13.98 -4.91 4.87
CA LEU A 124 14.94 -5.93 4.42
C LEU A 124 14.37 -6.74 3.25
N VAL A 125 13.12 -7.19 3.35
CA VAL A 125 12.46 -7.95 2.27
C VAL A 125 12.39 -7.14 0.98
N SER A 126 12.03 -5.86 1.07
CA SER A 126 11.96 -4.94 -0.07
C SER A 126 13.31 -4.78 -0.78
N GLN A 127 14.39 -4.61 -0.01
CA GLN A 127 15.75 -4.53 -0.55
C GLN A 127 16.14 -5.81 -1.28
N THR A 128 15.89 -6.97 -0.69
CA THR A 128 16.18 -8.27 -1.32
C THR A 128 15.36 -8.47 -2.59
N ALA A 129 14.08 -8.14 -2.57
CA ALA A 129 13.21 -8.24 -3.75
C ALA A 129 13.70 -7.36 -4.90
N ALA A 130 14.20 -6.15 -4.61
CA ALA A 130 14.79 -5.26 -5.60
C ALA A 130 16.05 -5.85 -6.24
N LEU A 131 16.94 -6.46 -5.43
CA LEU A 131 18.14 -7.13 -5.93
C LEU A 131 17.81 -8.33 -6.83
N LEU A 132 16.86 -9.18 -6.43
CA LEU A 132 16.40 -10.30 -7.25
C LEU A 132 15.82 -9.81 -8.58
N LYS A 133 15.01 -8.75 -8.55
CA LYS A 133 14.44 -8.16 -9.77
C LYS A 133 15.51 -7.59 -10.71
N GLN A 134 16.55 -6.97 -10.18
CA GLN A 134 17.68 -6.50 -10.99
C GLN A 134 18.43 -7.66 -11.64
N ALA A 135 18.70 -8.73 -10.88
CA ALA A 135 19.35 -9.92 -11.40
C ALA A 135 18.52 -10.59 -12.53
N GLU A 136 17.20 -10.72 -12.33
CA GLU A 136 16.27 -11.21 -13.35
C GLU A 136 16.32 -10.37 -14.64
N GLN A 137 16.32 -9.04 -14.52
CA GLN A 137 16.39 -8.14 -15.66
C GLN A 137 17.73 -8.25 -16.40
N GLU A 138 18.84 -8.39 -15.67
CA GLU A 138 20.16 -8.57 -16.27
C GLU A 138 20.27 -9.90 -17.01
N GLU A 139 19.73 -10.98 -16.44
CA GLU A 139 19.66 -12.29 -17.09
C GLU A 139 18.83 -12.24 -18.38
N LEU A 140 17.66 -11.61 -18.33
CA LEU A 140 16.82 -11.41 -19.52
C LEU A 140 17.55 -10.60 -20.59
N PHE A 141 18.21 -9.50 -20.20
CA PHE A 141 18.98 -8.67 -21.13
C PHE A 141 20.11 -9.47 -21.80
N LYS A 142 20.82 -10.32 -21.04
CA LYS A 142 21.84 -11.22 -21.60
C LYS A 142 21.23 -12.24 -22.56
N GLN A 143 20.10 -12.85 -22.20
CA GLN A 143 19.39 -13.83 -23.04
C GLN A 143 18.88 -13.22 -24.35
N THR A 144 18.45 -11.95 -24.33
CA THR A 144 17.99 -11.23 -25.53
C THR A 144 19.14 -10.62 -26.35
N GLY A 145 20.41 -11.03 -26.13
CA GLY A 145 21.55 -10.48 -26.87
C GLY A 145 21.80 -8.99 -26.60
N GLY A 146 21.40 -8.51 -25.42
CA GLY A 146 21.50 -7.12 -24.99
C GLY A 146 20.66 -6.16 -25.84
N ALA A 147 21.19 -4.96 -26.05
CA ALA A 147 20.52 -3.92 -26.83
C ALA A 147 20.32 -4.35 -28.29
N SER A 148 21.25 -5.14 -28.84
CA SER A 148 21.21 -5.59 -30.24
C SER A 148 20.05 -6.56 -30.48
N GLY A 149 19.91 -7.61 -29.67
CA GLY A 149 18.81 -8.56 -29.89
C GLY A 149 17.45 -8.04 -29.44
N SER A 150 17.40 -7.09 -28.49
CA SER A 150 16.15 -6.36 -28.17
C SER A 150 15.66 -5.54 -29.36
N ALA A 151 16.56 -4.85 -30.06
CA ALA A 151 16.24 -4.11 -31.29
C ALA A 151 15.79 -5.04 -32.43
N GLU A 152 16.37 -6.24 -32.53
CA GLU A 152 15.96 -7.23 -33.53
C GLU A 152 14.56 -7.81 -33.26
N ILE A 153 14.22 -8.13 -32.01
CA ILE A 153 12.86 -8.56 -31.63
C ILE A 153 11.84 -7.46 -31.94
N LEU A 154 12.15 -6.22 -31.59
CA LEU A 154 11.28 -5.07 -31.87
C LEU A 154 11.06 -4.88 -33.38
N ASN A 155 12.12 -5.02 -34.18
CA ASN A 155 12.06 -4.95 -35.64
C ASN A 155 11.19 -6.08 -36.24
N ARG A 156 11.31 -7.30 -35.71
CA ARG A 156 10.46 -8.45 -36.12
C ARG A 156 8.98 -8.22 -35.78
N LEU A 157 8.67 -7.63 -34.63
CA LEU A 157 7.29 -7.30 -34.25
C LEU A 157 6.71 -6.16 -35.10
N SER A 158 7.52 -5.13 -35.39
CA SER A 158 7.10 -3.99 -36.23
C SER A 158 6.78 -4.39 -37.67
N ASN A 159 7.50 -5.38 -38.21
CA ASN A 159 7.30 -5.85 -39.59
C ASN A 159 6.22 -6.93 -39.72
N LYS A 160 5.71 -7.49 -38.62
CA LYS A 160 4.65 -8.52 -38.64
C LYS A 160 3.24 -7.96 -38.78
N ASN A 161 3.07 -6.64 -38.63
CA ASN A 161 1.79 -5.93 -38.73
C ASN A 161 1.60 -5.21 -40.08
N LYS A 162 2.32 -5.62 -41.12
CA LYS A 162 2.26 -5.07 -42.47
C LYS A 162 2.06 -6.19 -43.46
#